data_AF-A0A414X538-F1
#
_entry.id   AF-A0A414X538-F1
#
_cell.length_a   1.000
_cell.length_b   1.000
_cell.length_c   1.000
_cell.angle_alpha   90.00
_cell.angle_beta   90.00
_cell.angle_gamma   90.00
#
_symmetry.space_group_name_H-M   'P 1'
#
loop_
_entity.id
_entity.type
_entity.pdbx_description
1 polymer ?
#
loop_
_entity_poly.entity_id
_entity_poly.type
_entity_poly.pdbx_seq_one_letter_code
_entity_poly.pdbx_strand_id
1 'polypeptide(L)' 'MPLFRITVKQSKNSNGIRLEKGMSVEVVSNSFSNPVSTNGGQLVVDAFNRIYGVDIKKAGALSMVYLDVERIG' A
#
# COMPACT_ATOMS: atom_id res chain seq x y z
N MET A 1 -15.41 -9.75 4.34
CA MET A 1 -14.23 -9.52 3.49
C MET A 1 -13.11 -9.05 4.40
N PRO A 2 -11.91 -9.63 4.34
CA PRO A 2 -10.83 -9.18 5.20
C PRO A 2 -10.42 -7.74 4.89
N LEU A 3 -10.21 -6.97 5.95
CA LEU A 3 -9.77 -5.58 5.89
C LEU A 3 -8.29 -5.53 6.27
N PHE A 4 -7.48 -4.92 5.42
CA PHE A 4 -6.06 -4.76 5.64
C PHE A 4 -5.71 -3.28 5.75
N ARG A 5 -5.06 -2.89 6.84
CA ARG A 5 -4.42 -1.59 6.98
C ARG A 5 -3.00 -1.68 6.43
N ILE A 6 -2.68 -0.81 5.50
CA ILE A 6 -1.36 -0.76 4.88
C ILE A 6 -0.71 0.56 5.26
N THR A 7 0.42 0.51 5.96
CA THR A 7 1.10 1.71 6.49
C THR A 7 2.51 1.81 5.93
N VAL A 8 2.90 3.00 5.48
CA VAL A 8 4.26 3.27 5.01
C VAL A 8 5.21 3.38 6.20
N LYS A 9 6.19 2.47 6.29
CA LYS A 9 7.20 2.43 7.36
C LYS A 9 8.35 3.40 7.13
N GLN A 10 8.67 3.69 5.87
CA GLN A 10 9.82 4.51 5.48
C GLN A 10 9.42 5.51 4.39
N SER A 11 9.81 6.76 4.58
CA SER A 11 9.65 7.80 3.57
C SER A 11 10.55 7.47 2.37
N LYS A 12 10.04 7.67 1.16
CA LYS A 12 10.79 7.44 -0.07
C LYS A 12 10.42 8.51 -1.09
N ASN A 13 11.42 9.03 -1.78
CA ASN A 13 11.20 9.86 -2.96
C ASN A 13 11.82 9.15 -4.16
N SER A 14 10.99 8.75 -5.12
CA SER A 14 11.44 8.04 -6.32
C SER A 14 10.53 8.36 -7.48
N ASN A 15 11.10 8.54 -8.67
CA ASN A 15 10.36 8.86 -9.90
C ASN A 15 9.44 10.08 -9.77
N GLY A 16 9.83 11.08 -8.97
CA GLY A 16 9.03 12.29 -8.71
C GLY A 16 7.88 12.10 -7.72
N ILE A 17 7.74 10.91 -7.12
CA ILE A 17 6.71 10.57 -6.16
C ILE A 17 7.32 10.51 -4.76
N ARG A 18 6.76 11.32 -3.84
CA ARG A 18 7.15 11.36 -2.44
C ARG A 18 6.13 10.60 -1.59
N LEU A 19 6.55 9.46 -1.05
CA LEU A 19 5.87 8.75 0.02
C LEU A 19 6.43 9.19 1.36
N GLU A 20 5.54 9.42 2.31
CA GLU A 20 5.91 9.77 3.67
C GLU A 20 5.57 8.64 4.64
N LYS A 21 6.49 8.42 5.58
CA LYS A 21 6.25 7.53 6.72
C LYS A 21 4.98 7.97 7.46
N GLY A 22 4.11 7.01 7.75
CA GLY A 22 2.84 7.25 8.45
C GLY A 22 1.63 7.38 7.53
N MET A 23 1.82 7.48 6.21
CA MET A 23 0.70 7.33 5.27
C MET A 23 0.13 5.92 5.40
N SER A 24 -1.16 5.83 5.72
CA SER A 24 -1.88 4.57 5.81
C SER A 24 -3.14 4.58 4.96
N VAL A 25 -3.48 3.40 4.43
CA VAL A 25 -4.71 3.16 3.67
C VAL A 25 -5.35 1.86 4.13
N GLU A 26 -6.66 1.80 4.05
CA GLU A 26 -7.42 0.60 4.34
C GLU A 26 -7.91 -0.02 3.04
N VAL A 27 -7.69 -1.32 2.90
CA VAL A 27 -7.95 -2.05 1.66
C VAL A 27 -8.78 -3.27 1.98
N VAL A 28 -9.92 -3.38 1.31
CA VAL A 28 -10.78 -4.56 1.39
C VAL A 28 -10.26 -5.56 0.37
N SER A 29 -9.80 -6.72 0.84
CA SER A 29 -9.40 -7.82 -0.04
C SER A 29 -10.46 -8.92 0.02
N ASN A 30 -10.73 -9.58 -1.11
CA ASN A 30 -11.56 -10.79 -1.15
C ASN A 30 -10.76 -12.04 -0.76
N SER A 31 -9.45 -11.93 -0.60
CA SER A 31 -8.55 -13.01 -0.24
C SER A 31 -7.88 -12.73 1.11
N PHE A 32 -7.65 -13.80 1.89
CA PHE A 32 -6.90 -13.74 3.15
C PHE A 32 -5.38 -13.58 2.96
N SER A 33 -4.92 -13.59 1.71
CA SER A 33 -3.51 -13.40 1.34
C SER A 33 -3.09 -11.93 1.42
N ASN A 34 -1.77 -11.70 1.47
CA ASN A 34 -1.23 -10.36 1.57
C ASN A 34 -1.62 -9.51 0.33
N PRO A 35 -2.33 -8.38 0.49
CA PRO A 35 -2.77 -7.55 -0.63
C PRO A 35 -1.61 -6.90 -1.40
N VAL A 36 -0.40 -6.80 -0.83
CA VAL A 36 0.79 -6.24 -1.51
C VAL A 36 1.36 -7.21 -2.55
N SER A 37 1.28 -8.51 -2.32
CA SER A 37 1.73 -9.53 -3.28
C SER A 37 0.60 -10.09 -4.15
N THR A 38 -0.64 -10.06 -3.66
CA THR A 38 -1.81 -10.55 -4.39
C THR A 38 -2.13 -9.65 -5.58
N ASN A 39 -2.32 -10.24 -6.77
CA ASN A 39 -2.63 -9.51 -8.01
C ASN A 39 -1.67 -8.35 -8.31
N GLY A 40 -0.39 -8.50 -7.98
CA GLY A 40 0.63 -7.47 -8.21
C GLY A 40 0.41 -6.18 -7.40
N GLY A 41 -0.30 -6.28 -6.28
CA GLY A 41 -0.56 -5.18 -5.35
C GLY A 41 -1.54 -4.13 -5.85
N GLN A 42 -2.32 -4.43 -6.89
CA GLN A 42 -3.20 -3.46 -7.55
C GLN A 42 -4.18 -2.79 -6.56
N LEU A 43 -4.76 -3.57 -5.64
CA LEU A 43 -5.66 -3.05 -4.60
C LEU A 43 -4.99 -1.99 -3.72
N VAL A 44 -3.70 -2.15 -3.42
CA VAL A 44 -2.91 -1.20 -2.64
C VAL A 44 -2.64 0.05 -3.46
N VAL A 45 -2.23 -0.12 -4.72
CA VAL A 45 -1.98 0.99 -5.65
C VAL A 45 -3.24 1.84 -5.82
N ASP A 46 -4.38 1.21 -6.06
CA ASP A 46 -5.65 1.90 -6.24
C ASP A 46 -6.08 2.64 -4.96
N ALA A 47 -5.86 2.05 -3.78
CA ALA A 47 -6.16 2.70 -2.50
C ALA A 47 -5.26 3.93 -2.24
N PHE A 48 -3.95 3.82 -2.44
CA PHE A 48 -3.03 4.96 -2.30
C PHE A 48 -3.29 6.04 -3.34
N ASN A 49 -3.62 5.66 -4.58
CA ASN A 49 -3.97 6.61 -5.63
C ASN A 49 -5.30 7.32 -5.32
N ARG A 50 -6.29 6.59 -4.78
CA ARG A 50 -7.59 7.16 -4.40
C ARG A 50 -7.51 8.12 -3.21
N ILE A 51 -6.73 7.80 -2.18
CA ILE A 51 -6.68 8.59 -0.93
C ILE A 51 -5.66 9.72 -1.04
N TYR A 52 -4.49 9.45 -1.62
CA TYR A 52 -3.36 10.39 -1.64
C TYR A 52 -2.97 10.86 -3.04
N GLY A 53 -3.55 10.32 -4.12
CA GLY A 53 -3.14 10.64 -5.49
C GLY A 53 -1.74 10.10 -5.86
N VAL A 54 -1.27 9.09 -5.13
CA VAL A 54 0.11 8.56 -5.24
C VAL A 54 0.12 7.15 -5.82
N ASP A 55 0.89 6.96 -6.89
CA ASP A 55 1.18 5.64 -7.44
C ASP A 55 2.37 5.00 -6.71
N ILE A 56 2.06 4.19 -5.69
CA ILE A 56 3.06 3.52 -4.86
C ILE A 56 3.91 2.49 -5.62
N LYS A 57 3.39 1.95 -6.73
CA LYS A 57 4.12 1.02 -7.58
C LYS A 57 5.17 1.76 -8.38
N LYS A 58 4.84 2.91 -8.96
CA LYS A 58 5.82 3.80 -9.61
C LYS A 58 6.86 4.36 -8.64
N ALA A 59 6.50 4.57 -7.38
CA ALA A 59 7.47 4.93 -6.35
C ALA A 59 8.41 3.78 -5.96
N GLY A 60 8.17 2.55 -6.43
CA GLY A 60 8.94 1.37 -6.06
C GLY A 60 8.88 1.07 -4.56
N ALA A 61 7.77 1.42 -3.91
CA ALA A 61 7.55 1.19 -2.48
C ALA A 61 6.52 0.07 -2.22
N LEU A 62 5.99 -0.56 -3.28
CA LEU A 62 5.09 -1.70 -3.20
C LEU A 62 5.85 -3.00 -2.79
N SER A 63 6.33 -3.03 -1.56
CA SER A 63 7.03 -4.17 -0.97
C SER A 63 6.87 -4.16 0.55
N MET A 64 6.88 -5.34 1.17
CA MET A 64 6.77 -5.51 2.62
C MET A 64 7.98 -4.94 3.39
N VAL A 65 9.06 -4.59 2.69
CA VAL A 65 10.20 -3.84 3.25
C VAL A 65 9.78 -2.41 3.63
N TYR A 66 8.96 -1.77 2.81
CA TYR A 66 8.53 -0.38 2.97
C TYR A 66 7.12 -0.26 3.54
N LEU A 67 6.30 -1.30 3.39
CA LEU A 67 4.90 -1.34 3.82
C LEU A 67 4.71 -2.28 5.00
N ASP A 68 3.97 -1.80 5.99
CA ASP A 68 3.35 -2.64 7.00
C ASP A 68 1.97 -3.07 6.54
N VAL A 69 1.63 -4.33 6.74
CA VAL A 69 0.32 -4.86 6.43
C VAL A 69 -0.25 -5.47 7.69
N GLU A 70 -1.27 -4.83 8.23
CA GLU A 70 -1.96 -5.24 9.44
C GLU A 70 -3.38 -5.66 9.06
N ARG A 71 -3.84 -6.82 9.52
CA ARG A 71 -5.21 -7.27 9.28
C ARG A 71 -6.10 -6.76 10.41
N ILE A 72 -7.14 -6.01 10.05
CA ILE A 72 -8.12 -5.42 10.98
C ILE A 72 -9.50 -6.10 10.93
N GLY A 73 -9.74 -7.01 9.97
CA GLY A 73 -10.96 -7.83 9.85
C GLY A 73 -10.75 -9.04 8.96
#